data_AF-A0A7V5VXU8-F1
#
_entry.id   AF-A0A7V5VXU8-F1
#
_cell.length_a   1.000
_cell.length_b   1.000
_cell.length_c   1.000
_cell.angle_alpha   90.00
_cell.angle_beta   90.00
_cell.angle_gamma   90.00
#
_symmetry.space_group_name_H-M   'P 1'
#
loop_
_entity.id
_entity.type
_entity.pdbx_description
1 polymer ?
#
loop_
_entity_poly.entity_id
_entity_poly.type
_entity_poly.pdbx_seq_one_letter_code
_entity_poly.pdbx_strand_id
1 'polypeptide(L)' 'WVPPGFANGFLALTDNLIISYKVTNYWNPLTEQTILYNDTDLQIPWLINNPIVSEKDKQGCPFKSAILL' A
#
# COMPACT_ATOMS: atom_id res chain seq x y z
N TRP A 1 6.46 11.81 -5.73
CA TRP A 1 6.99 12.08 -4.39
C TRP A 1 5.85 11.85 -3.41
N VAL A 2 6.06 11.01 -2.40
CA VAL A 2 5.08 10.73 -1.36
C VAL A 2 5.68 11.21 -0.03
N PRO A 3 5.12 12.26 0.60
CA PRO A 3 5.65 12.76 1.87
C PRO A 3 5.48 11.75 3.01
N PRO A 4 6.28 11.86 4.10
CA PRO A 4 5.98 11.18 5.35
C PRO A 4 4.56 11.48 5.85
N GLY A 5 3.91 10.49 6.45
CA GLY A 5 2.52 10.58 6.89
C GLY A 5 1.48 10.09 5.87
N PHE A 6 1.91 9.63 4.70
CA PHE A 6 1.05 9.04 3.67
C PHE A 6 1.31 7.55 3.50
N ALA A 7 0.25 6.77 3.31
CA ALA A 7 0.36 5.41 2.79
C ALA A 7 0.67 5.43 1.29
N ASN A 8 1.38 4.42 0.79
CA ASN A 8 1.80 4.33 -0.61
C ASN A 8 1.47 2.95 -1.17
N GLY A 9 0.96 2.89 -2.40
CA GLY A 9 0.58 1.67 -3.09
C GLY A 9 0.53 1.87 -4.60
N PHE A 10 0.78 0.81 -5.36
CA PHE A 10 0.82 0.84 -6.82
C PHE A 10 0.09 -0.37 -7.42
N LEU A 11 -0.50 -0.17 -8.58
CA LEU A 11 -0.99 -1.24 -9.44
C LEU A 11 -0.18 -1.25 -10.74
N ALA A 12 0.43 -2.39 -11.06
CA ALA A 12 1.08 -2.57 -12.36
C ALA A 12 0.01 -2.74 -13.44
N LEU A 13 0.08 -1.92 -14.50
CA LEU A 13 -0.84 -1.98 -15.65
C LEU A 13 -0.31 -2.85 -16.80
N THR A 14 0.97 -3.22 -16.75
CA THR A 14 1.66 -4.03 -17.76
C THR A 14 2.53 -5.06 -17.08
N ASP A 15 2.78 -6.15 -17.79
CA ASP A 15 3.74 -7.17 -17.34
C ASP A 15 5.18 -6.61 -17.33
N ASN A 16 6.04 -7.22 -16.51
CA ASN A 16 7.48 -6.93 -16.42
C ASN A 16 7.82 -5.46 -16.08
N LEU A 17 6.94 -4.77 -15.35
CA LEU A 17 7.20 -3.42 -14.84
C LEU A 17 8.20 -3.44 -13.68
N ILE A 18 9.15 -2.51 -13.68
CA ILE A 18 10.08 -2.29 -12.56
C ILE A 18 9.73 -0.96 -11.88
N ILE A 19 9.54 -1.00 -10.56
CA ILE A 19 9.37 0.19 -9.72
C ILE A 19 10.65 0.40 -8.91
N SER A 20 11.20 1.61 -8.97
CA SER A 20 12.33 2.04 -8.14
C SER A 20 11.98 3.35 -7.44
N TYR A 21 12.28 3.45 -6.15
CA TYR A 21 12.01 4.63 -5.35
C TYR A 21 13.11 4.89 -4.33
N LYS A 22 13.32 6.17 -4.00
CA LYS A 22 14.19 6.59 -2.91
C LYS A 22 13.34 6.84 -1.67
N VAL A 23 13.86 6.43 -0.52
CA VAL A 23 13.24 6.64 0.80
C VAL A 23 14.02 7.70 1.57
N THR A 24 13.33 8.44 2.43
CA THR A 24 13.95 9.42 3.33
C THR A 24 14.42 8.80 4.65
N ASN A 25 14.05 7.55 4.93
CA ASN A 25 14.44 6.84 6.15
C ASN A 25 14.61 5.33 5.88
N TYR A 26 15.29 4.64 6.79
CA TYR A 26 15.51 3.19 6.71
C TYR A 26 14.23 2.40 7.00
N TRP A 27 14.14 1.19 6.43
CA TRP A 27 13.05 0.27 6.71
C TRP A 27 13.14 -0.26 8.15
N ASN A 28 11.99 -0.33 8.82
CA ASN A 28 11.84 -0.92 10.14
C ASN A 28 10.53 -1.75 10.19
N PRO A 29 10.61 -3.09 10.28
CA PRO A 29 9.43 -3.95 10.26
C PRO A 29 8.49 -3.72 11.44
N LEU A 30 8.99 -3.25 12.59
CA LEU A 30 8.18 -3.03 13.79
C LEU A 30 7.25 -1.82 13.67
N THR A 31 7.57 -0.89 12.77
CA THR A 31 6.77 0.31 12.53
C THR A 31 6.01 0.25 11.21
N GLU A 32 6.16 -0.83 10.44
CA GLU A 32 5.46 -1.01 9.19
C GLU A 32 3.98 -1.32 9.47
N GLN A 33 3.10 -0.60 8.79
CA GLN A 33 1.67 -0.86 8.79
C GLN A 33 1.19 -0.98 7.35
N THR A 34 0.29 -1.93 7.11
CA THR A 34 -0.38 -2.09 5.83
C THR A 34 -1.87 -1.85 6.00
N ILE A 35 -2.43 -1.01 5.14
CA ILE A 35 -3.87 -0.81 5.00
C ILE A 35 -4.36 -1.70 3.85
N LEU A 36 -5.55 -2.26 3.98
CA LEU A 36 -6.18 -3.01 2.89
C LEU A 36 -6.26 -2.16 1.62
N TYR A 37 -5.74 -2.69 0.51
CA TYR A 37 -5.78 -1.99 -0.78
C TYR A 37 -7.23 -1.72 -1.23
N ASN A 38 -8.14 -2.63 -0.92
CA ASN A 38 -9.57 -2.59 -1.24
C ASN A 38 -10.43 -2.09 -0.07
N ASP A 39 -9.85 -1.31 0.84
CA ASP A 39 -10.61 -0.70 1.93
C ASP A 39 -11.75 0.17 1.39
N THR A 40 -12.96 -0.03 1.93
CA THR A 40 -14.18 0.63 1.45
C THR A 40 -14.28 2.10 1.84
N ASP A 41 -13.55 2.55 2.87
CA ASP A 41 -13.52 3.95 3.26
C ASP A 41 -12.57 4.76 2.35
N LEU A 42 -11.51 4.14 1.83
CA LEU A 42 -10.56 4.80 0.92
C LEU A 42 -11.06 4.94 -0.51
N GLN A 43 -11.94 4.04 -0.98
CA GLN A 43 -12.59 4.10 -2.30
C GLN A 43 -11.62 4.31 -3.49
N ILE A 44 -10.44 3.69 -3.43
CA ILE A 44 -9.43 3.84 -4.49
C ILE A 44 -9.89 3.06 -5.74
N PRO A 45 -10.04 3.71 -6.90
CA PRO A 45 -10.50 3.05 -8.12
C PRO A 45 -9.33 2.34 -8.80
N TRP A 46 -8.99 1.13 -8.34
CA TRP A 46 -7.90 0.34 -8.94
C TRP A 46 -8.19 -0.15 -10.36
N LEU A 47 -9.46 -0.21 -10.78
CA LEU A 47 -9.90 -0.60 -12.13
C LEU A 47 -9.38 -1.98 -12.59
N ILE A 48 -9.17 -2.90 -11.66
CA ILE A 48 -8.75 -4.28 -11.94
C ILE A 48 -9.55 -5.25 -11.09
N ASN A 49 -9.88 -6.41 -11.67
CA ASN A 49 -10.51 -7.51 -10.96
C ASN A 49 -9.45 -8.48 -10.44
N ASN A 50 -9.53 -8.85 -9.16
CA ASN A 50 -8.67 -9.85 -8.51
C ASN A 50 -7.16 -9.63 -8.74
N PRO A 51 -6.58 -8.49 -8.29
CA PRO A 51 -5.15 -8.26 -8.43
C PRO A 51 -4.34 -9.33 -7.68
N ILE A 52 -3.12 -9.58 -8.16
CA ILE A 52 -2.15 -10.40 -7.44
C ILE A 52 -1.62 -9.54 -6.28
N VAL A 53 -1.89 -9.97 -5.06
CA VAL A 53 -1.56 -9.25 -3.83
C VAL A 53 -0.79 -10.19 -2.92
N SER A 54 0.21 -9.66 -2.19
CA SER A 54 0.99 -10.45 -1.24
C SER A 54 0.12 -10.89 -0.04
N GLU A 55 0.52 -11.96 0.67
CA GLU A 55 -0.20 -12.38 1.89
C GLU A 55 -0.21 -11.29 2.97
N LYS A 56 0.86 -10.50 3.08
CA LYS A 56 0.94 -9.37 4.01
C LYS A 56 -0.13 -8.32 3.68
N ASP A 57 -0.27 -7.95 2.41
CA ASP A 57 -1.20 -6.90 2.00
C ASP A 57 -2.66 -7.37 2.01
N LYS A 58 -2.91 -8.67 1.83
CA LYS A 58 -4.23 -9.29 2.08
C LYS A 58 -4.64 -9.23 3.56
N GLN A 59 -3.67 -9.20 4.47
CA GLN A 59 -3.87 -9.14 5.92
C GLN A 59 -3.74 -7.73 6.48
N GLY A 60 -3.74 -6.70 5.61
CA GLY A 60 -3.76 -5.31 6.04
C GLY A 60 -4.93 -4.98 6.97
N CYS A 61 -4.79 -3.94 7.77
CA CYS A 61 -5.86 -3.44 8.62
C CYS A 61 -6.85 -2.57 7.82
N PRO A 62 -8.11 -2.44 8.27
CA PRO A 62 -9.01 -1.40 7.76
C PRO A 62 -8.42 0.00 7.99
N PHE A 63 -8.71 0.93 7.09
CA PHE A 63 -8.18 2.29 7.14
C PHE A 63 -8.45 2.98 8.48
N LYS A 64 -9.67 2.83 9.02
CA LYS A 64 -10.05 3.42 10.31
C LYS A 64 -9.34 2.80 11.53
N SER A 65 -8.75 1.62 11.37
CA SER A 65 -7.98 0.94 12.42
C SER A 65 -6.48 1.22 12.31
N ALA A 66 -6.02 1.84 11.21
CA ALA A 66 -4.62 2.20 11.04
C ALA A 66 -4.23 3.28 12.07
N ILE A 67 -3.11 3.08 12.73
CA ILE A 67 -2.59 4.06 13.69
C ILE A 67 -1.89 5.15 12.87
N LEU A 68 -2.50 6.33 12.84
CA LEU A 68 -1.91 7.54 12.29
C LEU A 68 -0.83 8.03 13.28
N LEU A 69 0.44 7.90 12.90
CA LEU A 69 1.59 8.46 13.61
C LEU A 69 1.84 9.91 13.17
#